data_AF-A0A136JNF7-F1
#
_entry.id   AF-A0A136JNF7-F1
#
_cell.length_a   1.000
_cell.length_b   1.000
_cell.length_c   1.000
_cell.angle_alpha   90.00
_cell.angle_beta   90.00
_cell.angle_gamma   90.00
#
_symmetry.space_group_name_H-M   'P 1'
#
loop_
_entity.id
_entity.type
_entity.pdbx_description
1 polymer ?
#
loop_
_entity_poly.entity_id
_entity_poly.type
_entity_poly.pdbx_seq_one_letter_code
_entity_poly.pdbx_strand_id
1 'polypeptide(L)'
;MNIFKSILLVATLIFFSGTNSVFAQTDMATSTVSEDSSEFVILSSLNIQDVKILSKENNNFKIYFNLSNAEIIQSGVKYGVKLVEESTNGPVVIDEKIYPETLSLSENSVSSEIIDYSAPKI
;
A
#
# COMPACT_ATOMS: atom_id res chain seq x y z
N MET A 1 -57.92 56.69 16.33
CA MET A 1 -56.96 57.21 17.32
C MET A 1 -56.83 56.16 18.41
N ASN A 2 -55.61 55.94 18.92
CA ASN A 2 -55.23 55.02 20.02
C ASN A 2 -54.92 53.58 19.53
N ILE A 3 -53.70 53.23 19.10
CA ILE A 3 -52.42 53.04 19.82
C ILE A 3 -52.50 52.38 21.21
N PHE A 4 -51.69 51.32 21.31
CA PHE A 4 -50.92 50.81 22.44
C PHE A 4 -51.41 49.59 23.24
N LYS A 5 -50.45 48.65 23.33
CA LYS A 5 -50.06 47.84 24.51
C LYS A 5 -50.97 46.64 24.79
N SER A 6 -50.50 45.45 25.14
CA SER A 6 -49.18 44.83 25.29
C SER A 6 -49.45 43.42 25.86
N ILE A 7 -48.45 42.53 25.82
CA ILE A 7 -48.22 41.44 26.81
C ILE A 7 -49.20 40.25 26.71
N LEU A 8 -48.81 39.12 26.09
CA LEU A 8 -47.99 38.02 26.64
C LEU A 8 -48.78 37.16 27.65
N LEU A 9 -49.09 35.91 27.26
CA LEU A 9 -48.68 34.72 28.01
C LEU A 9 -48.94 33.45 27.18
N VAL A 10 -47.87 32.69 26.98
CA VAL A 10 -47.84 31.35 26.40
C VAL A 10 -48.20 30.35 27.49
N ALA A 11 -49.15 29.46 27.22
CA ALA A 11 -49.16 28.05 27.68
C ALA A 11 -50.49 27.41 27.28
N THR A 12 -50.47 26.47 26.34
CA THR A 12 -51.52 25.44 26.31
C THR A 12 -50.96 24.14 25.76
N LEU A 13 -50.95 23.15 26.66
CA LEU A 13 -50.72 21.73 26.46
C LEU A 13 -51.48 21.21 25.23
N ILE A 14 -50.78 20.54 24.32
CA ILE A 14 -51.42 19.67 23.34
C ILE A 14 -51.25 18.23 23.82
N PHE A 15 -52.36 17.66 24.27
CA PHE A 15 -52.60 16.23 24.37
C PHE A 15 -52.51 15.62 22.95
N PHE A 16 -51.46 14.86 22.67
CA PHE A 16 -51.40 14.07 21.44
C PHE A 16 -51.90 12.65 21.72
N SER A 17 -53.09 12.38 21.20
CA SER A 17 -53.77 11.09 21.23
C SER A 17 -52.99 10.04 20.44
N GLY A 18 -52.94 8.83 21.00
CA GLY A 18 -52.12 7.74 20.51
C GLY A 18 -52.44 7.27 19.10
N THR A 19 -51.36 7.05 18.35
CA THR A 19 -51.30 6.07 17.26
C THR A 19 -50.44 4.92 17.74
N ASN A 20 -51.02 3.73 17.84
CA ASN A 20 -50.30 2.50 18.12
C ASN A 20 -49.35 2.20 16.95
N SER A 21 -48.08 2.54 17.11
CA SER A 21 -47.02 2.04 16.23
C SER A 21 -46.74 0.59 16.59
N VAL A 22 -47.26 -0.34 15.79
CA VAL A 22 -46.80 -1.73 15.77
C VAL A 22 -45.38 -1.71 15.21
N PHE A 23 -44.38 -1.81 16.08
CA PHE A 23 -43.00 -2.03 15.67
C PHE A 23 -42.86 -3.49 15.25
N ALA A 24 -42.73 -3.73 13.95
CA ALA A 24 -42.17 -4.97 13.44
C ALA A 24 -40.69 -4.99 13.83
N GLN A 25 -40.38 -5.61 14.97
CA GLN A 25 -39.01 -5.93 15.36
C GLN A 25 -38.48 -6.96 14.36
N THR A 26 -37.75 -6.47 13.36
CA THR A 26 -36.84 -7.34 12.62
C THR A 26 -35.71 -7.62 13.58
N ASP A 27 -35.59 -8.87 14.03
CA ASP A 27 -34.40 -9.34 14.72
C ASP A 27 -33.23 -9.14 13.75
N MET A 28 -32.56 -7.99 13.86
CA MET A 28 -31.21 -7.83 13.37
C MET A 28 -30.39 -8.78 14.21
N ALA A 29 -30.23 -10.00 13.70
CA ALA A 29 -29.09 -10.82 14.06
C ALA A 29 -27.88 -9.91 13.92
N THR A 30 -27.35 -9.47 15.06
CA THR A 30 -26.01 -8.93 15.16
C THR A 30 -25.12 -10.06 14.67
N SER A 31 -24.85 -10.06 13.37
CA SER A 31 -23.71 -10.74 12.80
C SER A 31 -22.51 -10.10 13.48
N THR A 32 -22.11 -10.67 14.61
CA THR A 32 -20.72 -10.64 15.02
C THR A 32 -19.98 -11.28 13.86
N VAL A 33 -19.56 -10.45 12.91
CA VAL A 33 -18.42 -10.78 12.09
C VAL A 33 -17.33 -11.02 13.12
N SER A 34 -17.14 -12.29 13.47
CA SER A 34 -15.87 -12.73 14.04
C SER A 34 -14.83 -12.10 13.13
N GLU A 35 -14.03 -11.21 13.69
CA GLU A 35 -12.77 -10.82 13.07
C GLU A 35 -12.04 -12.14 12.84
N ASP A 36 -12.22 -12.67 11.64
CA ASP A 36 -11.35 -13.67 11.06
C ASP A 36 -10.01 -12.96 11.01
N SER A 37 -9.22 -13.11 12.07
CA SER A 37 -7.83 -12.72 12.10
C SER A 37 -7.15 -13.66 11.12
N SER A 38 -7.31 -13.36 9.83
CA SER A 38 -6.54 -14.00 8.79
C SER A 38 -5.09 -13.69 9.10
N GLU A 39 -4.40 -14.64 9.73
CA GLU A 39 -2.96 -14.55 9.92
C GLU A 39 -2.37 -14.39 8.53
N PHE A 40 -1.77 -13.22 8.27
CA PHE A 40 -1.00 -13.01 7.06
C PHE A 40 0.19 -13.96 7.11
N VAL A 41 0.09 -15.09 6.41
CA VAL A 41 1.22 -15.99 6.20
C VAL A 41 2.10 -15.34 5.15
N ILE A 42 3.27 -14.83 5.56
CA ILE A 42 4.29 -14.37 4.62
C ILE A 42 4.74 -15.58 3.81
N LEU A 43 4.43 -15.60 2.53
CA LEU A 43 4.75 -16.73 1.65
C LEU A 43 6.23 -16.76 1.25
N SER A 44 6.91 -15.61 1.27
CA SER A 44 8.34 -15.49 1.00
C SER A 44 8.87 -14.08 1.29
N SER A 45 10.03 -14.00 1.92
CA SER A 45 10.77 -12.74 2.12
C SER A 45 11.99 -12.72 1.20
N LEU A 46 11.87 -12.08 0.03
CA LEU A 46 13.01 -11.75 -0.82
C LEU A 46 13.51 -10.35 -0.49
N ASN A 47 14.81 -10.23 -0.23
CA ASN A 47 15.41 -8.94 0.13
C ASN A 47 16.70 -8.68 -0.67
N ILE A 48 16.84 -7.45 -1.17
CA ILE A 48 18.03 -6.97 -1.86
C ILE A 48 18.89 -6.20 -0.85
N GLN A 49 20.14 -6.60 -0.69
CA GLN A 49 21.09 -6.08 0.30
C GLN A 49 22.43 -5.72 -0.35
N ASP A 50 23.26 -4.97 0.37
CA ASP A 50 24.64 -4.63 -0.01
C ASP A 50 24.81 -4.06 -1.44
N VAL A 51 23.82 -3.31 -1.92
CA VAL A 51 23.88 -2.72 -3.27
C VAL A 51 25.04 -1.73 -3.37
N LYS A 52 25.94 -1.97 -4.33
CA LYS A 52 27.17 -1.19 -4.54
C LYS A 52 27.42 -0.96 -6.02
N ILE A 53 27.90 0.23 -6.36
CA ILE A 53 28.52 0.49 -7.66
C ILE A 53 30.00 0.10 -7.53
N LEU A 54 30.40 -0.98 -8.20
CA LEU A 54 31.79 -1.46 -8.20
C LEU A 54 32.68 -0.60 -9.09
N SER A 55 32.17 -0.17 -10.24
CA SER A 55 32.86 0.74 -11.15
C SER A 55 31.89 1.54 -12.00
N LYS A 56 32.36 2.68 -12.49
CA LYS A 56 31.66 3.54 -13.44
C LYS A 56 32.63 4.01 -14.52
N GLU A 57 32.27 3.78 -15.77
CA GLU A 57 33.00 4.29 -16.93
C GLU A 57 32.00 4.91 -17.92
N ASN A 58 32.07 6.23 -18.09
CA ASN A 58 31.08 7.00 -18.84
C ASN A 58 29.65 6.78 -18.30
N ASN A 59 28.77 6.23 -19.13
CA ASN A 59 27.39 5.85 -18.84
C ASN A 59 27.24 4.36 -18.47
N ASN A 60 28.34 3.62 -18.29
CA ASN A 60 28.33 2.22 -17.91
C ASN A 60 28.63 2.06 -16.41
N PHE A 61 27.84 1.23 -15.75
CA PHE A 61 27.90 0.95 -14.33
C PHE A 61 28.02 -0.55 -14.12
N LYS A 62 29.02 -0.97 -13.33
CA LYS A 62 29.08 -2.32 -12.80
C LYS A 62 28.48 -2.30 -11.40
N ILE A 63 27.35 -2.97 -11.22
CA ILE A 63 26.56 -2.94 -9.99
C ILE A 63 26.63 -4.32 -9.34
N TYR A 64 26.89 -4.35 -8.03
CA TYR A 64 26.84 -5.54 -7.19
C TYR A 64 25.65 -5.45 -6.25
N PHE A 65 25.00 -6.57 -5.98
CA PHE A 65 24.01 -6.69 -4.92
C PHE A 65 23.91 -8.14 -4.41
N ASN A 66 23.40 -8.28 -3.20
CA ASN A 66 23.01 -9.57 -2.62
C ASN A 66 21.50 -9.71 -2.67
N LEU A 67 21.02 -10.85 -3.15
CA LEU A 67 19.62 -11.24 -3.06
C LEU A 67 19.50 -12.38 -2.05
N SER A 68 18.75 -12.15 -0.98
CA SER A 68 18.55 -13.11 0.11
C SER A 68 17.13 -13.64 0.12
N ASN A 69 16.99 -14.92 0.42
CA ASN A 69 15.72 -15.61 0.64
C ASN A 69 15.74 -16.29 2.01
N ALA A 70 14.80 -15.94 2.89
CA ALA A 70 14.75 -16.46 4.25
C ALA A 70 13.81 -17.68 4.43
N GLU A 71 12.84 -17.83 3.54
CA GLU A 71 11.74 -18.79 3.71
C GLU A 71 11.88 -19.93 2.68
N ILE A 72 10.78 -20.37 2.06
CA ILE A 72 10.75 -21.44 1.05
C ILE A 72 11.51 -21.11 -0.24
N ILE A 73 11.88 -22.14 -1.01
CA ILE A 73 12.54 -22.00 -2.33
C ILE A 73 11.75 -21.03 -3.24
N GLN A 74 12.46 -20.04 -3.80
CA GLN A 74 11.92 -19.05 -4.73
C GLN A 74 12.50 -19.25 -6.12
N SER A 75 11.72 -19.85 -7.03
CA SER A 75 12.08 -19.97 -8.45
C SER A 75 11.43 -18.88 -9.29
N GLY A 76 12.07 -18.48 -10.39
CA GLY A 76 11.45 -17.52 -11.31
C GLY A 76 11.75 -16.06 -10.97
N VAL A 77 12.69 -15.80 -10.07
CA VAL A 77 12.98 -14.43 -9.63
C VAL A 77 13.65 -13.66 -10.76
N LYS A 78 13.06 -12.50 -11.08
CA LYS A 78 13.56 -11.52 -12.04
C LYS A 78 14.02 -10.27 -11.31
N TYR A 79 14.97 -9.57 -11.91
CA TYR A 79 15.46 -8.31 -11.38
C TYR A 79 15.75 -7.32 -12.51
N GLY A 80 15.87 -6.05 -12.14
CA GLY A 80 16.11 -4.96 -13.08
C GLY A 80 16.68 -3.73 -12.40
N VAL A 81 17.15 -2.80 -13.22
CA VAL A 81 17.63 -1.48 -12.80
C VAL A 81 16.68 -0.44 -13.35
N LYS A 82 16.23 0.49 -12.48
CA LYS A 82 15.52 1.70 -12.87
C LYS A 82 16.44 2.90 -12.67
N LEU A 83 16.59 3.71 -13.71
CA LEU A 83 17.25 5.01 -13.60
C LEU A 83 16.20 6.07 -13.29
N VAL A 84 16.43 6.81 -12.22
CA VAL A 84 15.51 7.83 -11.73
C VAL A 84 16.23 9.18 -11.80
N GLU A 85 15.56 10.17 -12.37
CA GLU A 85 15.98 11.57 -12.37
C GLU A 85 15.16 12.35 -11.35
N GLU A 86 15.84 13.18 -10.56
CA GLU A 86 15.18 14.10 -9.64
C GLU A 86 14.63 15.30 -10.42
N SER A 87 13.31 15.51 -10.37
CA SER A 87 12.66 16.66 -10.98
C SER A 87 12.01 17.57 -9.94
N THR A 88 11.58 18.77 -10.34
CA THR A 88 10.86 19.69 -9.46
C THR A 88 9.53 19.13 -8.94
N ASN A 89 8.97 18.14 -9.65
CA ASN A 89 7.70 17.49 -9.30
C ASN A 89 7.92 16.11 -8.63
N GLY A 90 9.16 15.77 -8.28
CA GLY A 90 9.56 14.50 -7.68
C GLY A 90 10.38 13.61 -8.62
N PRO A 91 10.78 12.41 -8.15
CA PRO A 91 11.56 11.46 -8.91
C PRO A 91 10.78 10.90 -10.12
N VAL A 92 11.41 10.89 -11.30
CA VAL A 92 10.85 10.36 -12.55
C VAL A 92 11.75 9.23 -13.06
N VAL A 93 11.16 8.10 -13.44
CA VAL A 93 11.89 6.99 -14.09
C VAL A 93 12.19 7.39 -15.54
N ILE A 94 13.48 7.45 -15.89
CA ILE A 94 13.96 7.84 -17.23
C ILE A 94 14.55 6.67 -18.03
N ASP A 95 14.85 5.54 -17.38
CA ASP A 95 15.20 4.27 -18.04
C ASP A 95 14.87 3.08 -17.15
N GLU A 96 14.61 1.92 -17.76
CA GLU A 96 14.43 0.64 -17.07
C GLU A 96 15.04 -0.50 -17.89
N LYS A 97 15.91 -1.29 -17.25
CA LYS A 97 16.47 -2.51 -17.82
C LYS A 97 16.11 -3.71 -16.96
N ILE A 98 15.29 -4.60 -17.52
CA ILE A 98 15.00 -5.92 -16.94
C ILE A 98 15.99 -6.93 -17.52
N TYR A 99 16.65 -7.69 -16.65
CA TYR A 99 17.60 -8.70 -17.09
C TYR A 99 16.87 -10.00 -17.45
N PRO A 100 17.26 -10.67 -18.55
CA PRO A 100 16.55 -11.84 -19.06
C PRO A 100 16.79 -13.10 -18.23
N GLU A 101 17.83 -13.12 -17.39
CA GLU A 101 18.13 -14.25 -16.52
C GLU A 101 17.05 -14.47 -15.46
N THR A 102 16.99 -15.70 -14.98
CA THR A 102 16.03 -16.14 -13.96
C THR A 102 16.81 -16.75 -12.82
N LEU A 103 16.60 -16.25 -11.62
CA LEU A 103 17.23 -16.78 -10.42
C LEU A 103 16.29 -17.79 -9.75
N SER A 104 16.90 -18.81 -9.15
CA SER A 104 16.23 -19.72 -8.21
C SER A 104 17.02 -19.69 -6.91
N LEU A 105 16.39 -19.19 -5.86
CA LEU A 105 16.98 -19.09 -4.53
C LEU A 105 16.46 -20.23 -3.67
N SER A 106 17.37 -21.03 -3.14
CA SER A 106 17.04 -22.02 -2.12
C SER A 106 16.56 -21.33 -0.85
N GLU A 107 15.92 -22.11 0.02
CA GLU A 107 15.62 -21.67 1.37
C GLU A 107 16.90 -21.26 2.13
N ASN A 108 16.80 -20.19 2.93
CA ASN A 108 17.89 -19.63 3.73
C ASN A 108 19.17 -19.32 2.92
N SER A 109 19.03 -18.88 1.67
CA SER A 109 20.17 -18.65 0.76
C SER A 109 20.38 -17.18 0.41
N VAL A 110 21.62 -16.86 0.03
CA VAL A 110 22.02 -15.56 -0.52
C VAL A 110 22.71 -15.78 -1.85
N SER A 111 22.24 -15.10 -2.90
CA SER A 111 22.89 -15.03 -4.21
C SER A 111 23.56 -13.67 -4.36
N SER A 112 24.82 -13.67 -4.77
CA SER A 112 25.57 -12.45 -5.07
C SER A 112 25.62 -12.23 -6.57
N GLU A 113 25.11 -11.09 -7.03
CA GLU A 113 25.04 -10.75 -8.45
C GLU A 113 25.93 -9.56 -8.78
N ILE A 114 26.57 -9.63 -9.96
CA ILE A 114 27.29 -8.51 -10.56
C ILE A 114 26.73 -8.29 -11.95
N ILE A 115 26.18 -7.10 -12.19
CA ILE A 115 25.49 -6.76 -13.43
C ILE A 115 26.12 -5.55 -14.09
N ASP A 116 26.07 -5.52 -15.42
CA ASP A 116 26.48 -4.38 -16.21
C ASP A 116 25.23 -3.63 -16.73
N TYR A 117 25.14 -2.35 -16.37
CA TYR A 117 24.08 -1.44 -16.76
C TYR A 117 24.64 -0.28 -17.57
N SER A 118 24.07 -0.01 -18.73
CA SER A 118 24.46 1.09 -19.61
C SER A 118 23.31 2.08 -19.66
N ALA A 119 23.44 3.19 -18.96
CA ALA A 119 22.43 4.25 -18.98
C ALA A 119 22.33 4.85 -20.40
N PRO A 120 21.13 5.24 -20.87
CA PRO A 120 20.99 5.93 -22.14
C PRO A 120 21.76 7.26 -22.11
N LYS A 121 22.22 7.70 -23.28
CA LYS A 121 22.73 9.07 -23.42
C LYS A 121 21.53 10.00 -23.40
N ILE A 122 21.46 10.85 -22.39
CA ILE A 122 20.47 11.93 -22.26
C ILE A 122 20.89 13.07 -23.21
#